data_AF-A0A3S3K454-F1
#
_entry.id   AF-A0A3S3K454-F1
#
_cell.length_a   1.000
_cell.length_b   1.000
_cell.length_c   1.000
_cell.angle_alpha   90.00
_cell.angle_beta   90.00
_cell.angle_gamma   90.00
#
_symmetry.space_group_name_H-M   'P 1'
#
loop_
_entity.id
_entity.type
_entity.pdbx_description
1 polymer ?
#
loop_
_entity_poly.entity_id
_entity_poly.type
_entity_poly.pdbx_seq_one_letter_code
_entity_poly.pdbx_strand_id
1 'polypeptide(L)'
;IVQEGHKAVAAGMNPMDLKRGIDLAVSDVVATLIKNAKKIKTSEEVAQVGTIAGNGDASVGSMIAEAMQKVGNEGVITVEEAKTAETELEVVEGMQFDRGYLSP
;
A
#
# COMPACT_ATOMS: atom_id res chain seq x y z
N ILE A 1 10.06 -17.91 6.56
CA ILE A 1 10.79 -18.31 5.33
C ILE A 1 12.27 -18.52 5.63
N VAL A 2 13.00 -17.52 6.13
CA VAL A 2 14.45 -17.63 6.39
C VAL A 2 14.82 -18.75 7.37
N GLN A 3 14.14 -18.86 8.51
CA GLN A 3 14.45 -19.88 9.53
C GLN A 3 14.22 -21.32 9.03
N GLU A 4 13.11 -21.57 8.33
CA GLU A 4 12.80 -22.89 7.77
C GLU A 4 13.67 -23.21 6.54
N GLY A 5 14.02 -22.20 5.74
CA GLY A 5 15.00 -22.34 4.66
C GLY A 5 16.38 -22.76 5.17
N HIS A 6 16.86 -22.15 6.26
CA HIS A 6 18.13 -22.54 6.87
C HIS A 6 18.12 -23.98 7.42
N LYS A 7 17.00 -24.44 8.00
CA LYS A 7 16.85 -25.84 8.44
C LYS A 7 16.90 -26.82 7.27
N ALA A 8 16.22 -26.50 6.17
CA ALA A 8 16.18 -27.34 4.97
C ALA A 8 17.57 -27.48 4.31
N VAL A 9 18.33 -26.37 4.25
CA VAL A 9 19.71 -26.38 3.76
C VAL A 9 20.63 -27.17 4.70
N ALA A 10 20.48 -27.02 6.02
CA ALA A 10 21.24 -27.81 7.00
C ALA A 10 20.95 -29.32 6.91
N ALA A 11 19.76 -29.70 6.45
CA ALA A 11 19.39 -31.09 6.16
C ALA A 11 19.95 -31.64 4.83
N GLY A 12 20.78 -30.86 4.12
CA GLY A 12 21.44 -31.28 2.88
C GLY A 12 20.64 -31.01 1.60
N MET A 13 19.53 -30.27 1.68
CA MET A 13 18.81 -29.83 0.48
C MET A 13 19.58 -28.74 -0.27
N ASN A 14 19.54 -28.78 -1.60
CA ASN A 14 20.20 -27.79 -2.45
C ASN A 14 19.55 -26.40 -2.28
N PRO A 15 20.30 -25.37 -1.84
CA PRO A 15 19.77 -24.00 -1.67
C PRO A 15 19.19 -23.40 -2.96
N MET A 16 19.75 -23.75 -4.12
CA MET A 16 19.28 -23.24 -5.41
C MET A 16 17.90 -23.79 -5.78
N ASP A 17 17.66 -25.07 -5.51
CA ASP A 17 16.35 -25.70 -5.75
C ASP A 17 15.29 -25.19 -4.76
N LEU A 18 15.67 -24.98 -3.49
CA LEU A 18 14.83 -24.35 -2.47
C LEU A 18 14.42 -22.94 -2.87
N LYS A 19 15.37 -22.10 -3.30
CA LYS A 19 15.09 -20.75 -3.79
C LYS A 19 14.13 -20.81 -4.98
N ARG A 20 14.41 -21.65 -5.97
CA ARG A 20 13.56 -21.77 -7.17
C ARG A 20 12.14 -22.22 -6.82
N GLY A 21 12.00 -23.18 -5.91
CA GLY A 21 10.69 -23.63 -5.43
C GLY A 21 9.92 -22.54 -4.69
N ILE A 22 10.60 -21.76 -3.84
CA ILE A 22 9.99 -20.61 -3.16
C ILE A 22 9.58 -19.54 -4.18
N ASP A 23 10.42 -19.22 -5.15
CA ASP A 23 10.12 -18.19 -6.16
C ASP A 23 8.89 -18.59 -7.01
N LEU A 24 8.77 -19.86 -7.41
CA LEU A 24 7.58 -20.39 -8.10
C LEU A 24 6.33 -20.32 -7.22
N ALA A 25 6.42 -20.77 -5.97
CA ALA A 25 5.29 -20.73 -5.05
C ALA A 25 4.82 -19.29 -4.77
N VAL A 26 5.76 -18.35 -4.60
CA VAL A 26 5.46 -16.93 -4.42
C VAL A 26 4.76 -16.37 -5.65
N SER A 27 5.25 -16.68 -6.86
CA SER A 27 4.62 -16.23 -8.11
C SER A 27 3.16 -16.70 -8.22
N ASP A 28 2.89 -17.97 -7.93
CA ASP A 28 1.54 -18.53 -8.00
C ASP A 28 0.61 -17.95 -6.92
N VAL A 29 1.14 -17.74 -5.71
CA VAL A 29 0.39 -17.11 -4.62
C VAL A 29 0.07 -15.66 -4.97
N VAL A 30 1.01 -14.89 -5.50
CA VAL A 30 0.79 -13.51 -5.94
C VAL A 30 -0.28 -13.45 -7.02
N ALA A 31 -0.22 -14.34 -8.02
CA ALA A 31 -1.24 -14.41 -9.07
C ALA A 31 -2.63 -14.73 -8.50
N THR A 32 -2.71 -15.61 -7.52
CA THR A 32 -3.96 -15.98 -6.85
C THR A 32 -4.50 -14.85 -5.97
N LEU A 33 -3.62 -14.13 -5.29
CA LEU A 33 -3.97 -13.01 -4.43
C LEU A 33 -4.54 -11.85 -5.24
N ILE A 34 -3.96 -11.54 -6.41
CA ILE A 34 -4.49 -10.53 -7.34
C ILE A 34 -5.88 -10.94 -7.85
N LYS A 35 -6.11 -12.22 -8.16
CA LYS A 35 -7.43 -12.71 -8.61
C LYS A 35 -8.50 -12.58 -7.52
N ASN A 36 -8.13 -12.80 -6.27
CA ASN A 36 -9.04 -12.69 -5.12
C ASN A 36 -9.16 -11.26 -4.58
N ALA A 37 -8.35 -10.32 -5.06
CA ALA A 37 -8.38 -8.95 -4.59
C ALA A 37 -9.73 -8.30 -4.92
N LYS A 38 -10.44 -7.85 -3.88
CA LYS A 38 -11.68 -7.10 -4.04
C LYS A 38 -11.33 -5.67 -4.45
N LYS A 39 -11.69 -5.29 -5.68
CA LYS A 39 -11.56 -3.90 -6.15
C LYS A 39 -12.54 -3.01 -5.37
N ILE A 40 -12.02 -1.94 -4.82
CA ILE A 40 -12.79 -0.87 -4.16
C ILE A 40 -13.49 -0.06 -5.25
N LYS A 41 -14.78 0.21 -5.08
CA LYS A 41 -15.58 0.98 -6.07
C LYS A 41 -16.27 2.19 -5.47
N THR A 42 -16.47 2.21 -4.17
CA THR A 42 -17.27 3.24 -3.49
C THR A 42 -16.42 4.06 -2.54
N SER A 43 -16.80 5.33 -2.37
CA SER A 43 -16.15 6.23 -1.41
C SER A 43 -16.27 5.70 0.03
N GLU A 44 -17.36 5.01 0.35
CA GLU A 44 -17.57 4.36 1.66
C GLU A 44 -16.55 3.25 1.93
N GLU A 45 -16.24 2.42 0.93
CA GLU A 45 -15.19 1.40 1.03
C GLU A 45 -13.80 2.04 1.19
N VAL A 46 -13.54 3.17 0.53
CA VAL A 46 -12.30 3.94 0.72
C VAL A 46 -12.21 4.46 2.15
N ALA A 47 -13.29 5.05 2.68
CA ALA A 47 -13.34 5.55 4.06
C ALA A 47 -13.15 4.41 5.07
N GLN A 48 -13.72 3.24 4.81
CA GLN A 48 -13.54 2.07 5.66
C GLN A 48 -12.09 1.60 5.69
N VAL A 49 -11.44 1.49 4.53
CA VAL A 49 -10.03 1.10 4.43
C VAL A 49 -9.13 2.17 5.07
N GLY A 50 -9.42 3.45 4.85
CA GLY A 50 -8.73 4.57 5.48
C GLY A 50 -8.85 4.56 7.01
N THR A 51 -10.04 4.25 7.53
CA THR A 51 -10.29 4.11 8.98
C THR A 51 -9.46 2.96 9.57
N ILE A 52 -9.42 1.80 8.90
CA ILE A 52 -8.63 0.65 9.36
C ILE A 52 -7.13 0.98 9.33
N ALA A 53 -6.66 1.65 8.27
CA ALA A 53 -5.26 2.06 8.15
C ALA A 53 -4.87 3.13 9.19
N GLY A 54 -5.80 4.01 9.55
CA GLY A 54 -5.65 5.04 10.58
C GLY A 54 -5.83 4.53 12.01
N ASN A 55 -5.58 3.24 12.29
CA ASN A 55 -5.76 2.62 13.62
C ASN A 55 -7.19 2.73 14.20
N GLY A 56 -8.21 2.77 13.34
CA GLY A 56 -9.61 2.86 13.73
C GLY A 56 -10.16 4.28 13.84
N ASP A 57 -9.40 5.29 13.42
CA ASP A 57 -9.88 6.68 13.39
C ASP A 57 -10.80 6.93 12.19
N ALA A 58 -12.10 7.07 12.46
CA ALA A 58 -13.12 7.34 11.45
C ALA A 58 -13.00 8.73 10.84
N SER A 59 -12.44 9.71 11.56
CA SER A 59 -12.25 11.08 11.06
C SER A 59 -11.21 11.09 9.93
N VAL A 60 -10.10 10.38 10.12
CA VAL A 60 -9.04 10.21 9.11
C VAL A 60 -9.56 9.49 7.87
N GLY A 61 -10.32 8.40 8.06
CA GLY A 61 -10.94 7.68 6.94
C GLY A 61 -11.87 8.55 6.11
N SER A 62 -12.72 9.36 6.77
CA SER A 62 -13.62 10.29 6.09
C SER A 62 -12.86 11.37 5.31
N MET A 63 -11.80 11.94 5.90
CA MET A 63 -10.97 12.96 5.24
C MET A 63 -10.25 12.41 4.01
N ILE A 64 -9.70 11.20 4.08
CA ILE A 64 -9.06 10.54 2.94
C ILE A 64 -10.07 10.28 1.82
N ALA A 65 -11.28 9.83 2.16
CA ALA A 65 -12.33 9.58 1.18
C ALA A 65 -12.77 10.87 0.47
N GLU A 66 -12.91 11.97 1.20
CA GLU A 66 -13.22 13.28 0.62
C GLU A 66 -12.09 13.79 -0.29
N ALA A 67 -10.83 13.62 0.13
CA ALA A 67 -9.66 13.95 -0.69
C ALA A 67 -9.63 13.16 -2.00
N MET A 68 -9.79 11.84 -1.92
CA MET A 68 -9.82 10.97 -3.10
C MET A 68 -10.99 11.27 -4.03
N GLN A 69 -12.14 11.70 -3.50
CA GLN A 69 -13.28 12.09 -4.32
C GLN A 69 -13.03 13.40 -5.08
N LYS A 70 -12.28 14.34 -4.50
CA LYS A 70 -11.94 15.63 -5.12
C LYS A 70 -10.82 15.51 -6.17
N VAL A 71 -9.78 14.72 -5.92
CA VAL A 71 -8.63 14.58 -6.85
C VAL A 71 -8.82 13.43 -7.86
N GLY A 72 -9.70 12.47 -7.55
CA GLY A 72 -9.92 11.26 -8.35
C GLY A 72 -8.99 10.11 -7.96
N ASN A 73 -9.27 8.91 -8.47
CA ASN A 73 -8.59 7.66 -8.07
C ASN A 73 -7.08 7.62 -8.37
N GLU A 74 -6.61 8.41 -9.33
CA GLU A 74 -5.19 8.50 -9.73
C GLU A 74 -4.56 9.84 -9.31
N GLY A 75 -5.21 10.53 -8.38
CA GLY A 75 -4.77 11.81 -7.83
C GLY A 75 -3.59 11.69 -6.88
N VAL A 76 -2.78 12.75 -6.82
CA VAL A 76 -1.71 12.89 -5.83
C VAL A 76 -2.27 13.58 -4.59
N ILE A 77 -2.07 12.99 -3.42
CA ILE A 77 -2.47 13.56 -2.13
C ILE A 77 -1.19 13.84 -1.33
N THR A 78 -1.02 15.09 -0.90
CA THR A 78 0.06 15.52 -0.01
C THR A 78 -0.53 15.86 1.35
N VAL A 79 0.22 15.56 2.42
CA VAL A 79 -0.16 15.90 3.79
C VAL A 79 0.88 16.87 4.33
N GLU A 80 0.43 18.00 4.87
CA GLU A 80 1.27 19.00 5.52
C GLU A 80 0.81 19.21 6.96
N GLU A 81 1.74 19.56 7.85
CA GLU A 81 1.40 19.92 9.23
C GLU A 81 0.72 21.28 9.29
N ALA A 82 -0.52 21.32 9.77
CA ALA A 82 -1.22 22.56 10.01
C ALA A 82 -0.64 23.31 11.24
N LYS A 83 -0.61 24.64 11.17
CA LYS A 83 -0.23 25.50 12.32
C LYS A 83 -1.35 25.63 13.36
N THR A 84 -2.57 25.26 12.99
CA THR A 84 -3.78 25.27 13.80
C THR A 84 -4.20 23.84 14.14
N ALA A 85 -5.10 23.69 15.12
CA ALA A 85 -5.63 22.38 15.51
C ALA A 85 -6.72 21.84 14.56
N GLU A 86 -7.12 22.64 13.57
CA GLU A 86 -8.15 22.27 12.60
C GLU A 86 -7.50 21.60 11.39
N THR A 87 -8.13 20.53 10.89
CA THR A 87 -7.69 19.84 9.67
C THR A 87 -8.47 20.40 8.50
N GLU A 88 -7.76 20.96 7.52
CA GLU A 88 -8.33 21.55 6.32
C GLU A 88 -7.97 20.73 5.08
N LEU A 89 -8.83 20.80 4.07
CA LEU A 89 -8.61 20.13 2.78
C LEU A 89 -8.68 21.15 1.65
N GLU A 90 -7.55 21.37 1.00
CA GLU A 90 -7.42 22.28 -0.13
C GLU A 90 -7.00 21.52 -1.39
N VAL A 91 -7.55 21.90 -2.54
CA VAL A 91 -7.18 21.35 -3.85
C VAL A 91 -6.40 22.41 -4.59
N VAL A 92 -5.12 22.13 -4.84
CA VAL A 92 -4.22 23.02 -5.60
C VAL A 92 -3.85 22.39 -6.94
N GLU A 93 -3.70 23.21 -7.98
CA GLU A 93 -3.16 22.75 -9.25
C GLU A 93 -1.64 22.55 -9.12
N GLY A 94 -1.21 21.29 -9.08
CA GLY A 94 0.20 20.89 -8.97
C GLY A 94 0.59 19.83 -10.00
N MET A 95 1.88 19.55 -10.09
CA MET A 95 2.41 18.50 -10.97
C MET A 95 3.46 17.68 -10.22
N GLN A 96 3.34 16.36 -10.28
CA GLN A 96 4.35 15.42 -9.80
C GLN A 96 5.09 14.80 -10.98
N PHE A 97 6.42 14.73 -10.89
CA PHE A 97 7.24 14.01 -11.85
C PHE A 97 7.84 12.78 -11.15
N ASP A 98 7.93 11.66 -11.88
CA ASP A 98 8.56 10.42 -11.41
C ASP A 98 10.11 10.48 -11.42
N ARG A 99 10.69 11.64 -11.05
CA ARG A 99 12.15 11.83 -10.97
C ARG A 99 12.57 12.11 -9.53
N GLY A 100 13.40 11.21 -8.98
CA GLY A 100 14.01 11.38 -7.67
C GLY A 100 15.18 12.37 -7.68
N TYR A 101 15.68 12.70 -6.49
CA TYR A 101 16.88 13.52 -6.32
C TYR A 101 18.13 12.81 -6.86
N LEU A 102 19.04 13.57 -7.48
CA LEU A 102 20.33 13.08 -7.98
C LEU A 102 21.33 12.76 -6.85
N SER A 103 21.11 13.29 -5.65
CA SER A 103 21.85 12.95 -4.43
C SER A 103 20.91 13.11 -3.23
N PRO A 104 20.95 12.20 -2.23
CA PRO A 104 20.11 12.27 -1.04
C PRO A 104 20.45 13.47 -0.14
#